data_AF-A0A7J6SMS0-F1
#
_entry.id   AF-A0A7J6SMS0-F1
#
_cell.length_a   1.000
_cell.length_b   1.000
_cell.length_c   1.000
_cell.angle_alpha   90.00
_cell.angle_beta   90.00
_cell.angle_gamma   90.00
#
_symmetry.space_group_name_H-M   'P 1'
#
loop_
_entity.id
_entity.type
_entity.pdbx_description
1 polymer ?
#
loop_
_entity_poly.entity_id
_entity_poly.type
_entity_poly.pdbx_seq_one_letter_code
_entity_poly.pdbx_strand_id
1 'polypeptide(L)'
;MITPVGLEDQLLNLVVSMEKPDLAAEKARVILEGAENKKQLEEIEDKILKVLSSSQGNILEDETAIQVLSASKVLSNEIAEKQSEAEQTEMRIDKARNCYVPVAEQVSILFFCIADLAQIDPMYQYSLPFFVSLY
;
A
#
# COMPACT_ATOMS: atom_id res chain seq x y z
N MET A 1 -16.92 16.51 -0.16
CA MET A 1 -16.45 17.19 1.07
C MET A 1 -15.07 16.62 1.36
N ILE A 2 -14.04 17.46 1.43
CA ILE A 2 -12.68 17.03 1.78
C ILE A 2 -12.67 16.85 3.30
N THR A 3 -12.29 15.66 3.78
CA THR A 3 -12.13 15.42 5.22
C THR A 3 -10.70 15.83 5.64
N PRO A 4 -10.51 16.37 6.85
CA PRO A 4 -9.17 16.74 7.32
C PRO A 4 -8.17 15.59 7.24
N VAL A 5 -8.58 14.39 7.68
CA VAL A 5 -7.76 13.17 7.62
C VAL A 5 -7.37 12.82 6.18
N GLY A 6 -8.31 12.91 5.23
CA GLY A 6 -8.01 12.59 3.83
C GLY A 6 -7.06 13.60 3.18
N LEU A 7 -7.15 14.88 3.59
CA LEU A 7 -6.24 15.91 3.11
C LEU A 7 -4.84 15.75 3.72
N GLU A 8 -4.75 15.44 5.01
CA GLU A 8 -3.48 15.15 5.69
C GLU A 8 -2.71 14.03 5.00
N ASP A 9 -3.38 12.91 4.67
CA ASP A 9 -2.76 11.81 3.93
C ASP A 9 -2.29 12.22 2.53
N GLN A 10 -3.06 13.06 1.83
CA GLN A 10 -2.67 13.58 0.51
C GLN A 10 -1.44 14.48 0.60
N LEU A 11 -1.43 15.41 1.55
CA LEU A 11 -0.33 16.34 1.78
C LEU A 11 0.92 15.60 2.27
N LEU A 12 0.78 14.58 3.12
CA LEU A 12 1.88 13.75 3.57
C LEU A 12 2.56 13.05 2.40
N ASN A 13 1.78 12.41 1.52
CA ASN A 13 2.33 11.77 0.33
C ASN A 13 3.03 12.77 -0.60
N LEU A 14 2.46 13.97 -0.77
CA LEU A 14 3.05 15.03 -1.57
C LEU A 14 4.40 15.49 -1.00
N VAL A 15 4.44 15.85 0.28
CA VAL A 15 5.66 16.32 0.97
C VAL A 15 6.77 15.27 0.89
N VAL A 16 6.42 14.01 1.15
CA VAL A 16 7.39 12.89 1.10
C VAL A 16 7.90 12.67 -0.33
N SER A 17 7.05 12.82 -1.34
CA SER A 17 7.46 12.69 -2.74
C SER A 17 8.40 13.81 -3.20
N MET A 18 8.25 15.01 -2.64
CA MET A 18 9.12 16.14 -2.94
C MET A 18 10.45 16.07 -2.18
N GLU A 19 10.42 15.81 -0.87
CA GLU A 19 11.60 15.81 0.00
C GLU A 19 12.46 14.54 -0.15
N LYS A 20 11.80 13.39 -0.35
CA LYS A 20 12.42 12.06 -0.37
C LYS A 20 11.85 11.23 -1.53
N PRO A 21 12.11 11.61 -2.79
CA PRO A 21 11.58 10.89 -3.96
C PRO A 21 12.00 9.42 -3.98
N ASP A 22 13.22 9.10 -3.53
CA ASP A 22 13.71 7.73 -3.44
C ASP A 22 12.87 6.88 -2.46
N LEU A 23 12.49 7.45 -1.31
CA LEU A 23 11.65 6.78 -0.31
C LEU A 23 10.24 6.57 -0.84
N ALA A 24 9.69 7.54 -1.57
CA ALA A 24 8.38 7.43 -2.20
C ALA A 24 8.36 6.35 -3.31
N ALA A 25 9.40 6.30 -4.13
CA ALA A 25 9.57 5.28 -5.16
C ALA A 25 9.75 3.88 -4.54
N GLU A 26 10.54 3.77 -3.47
CA GLU A 26 10.73 2.52 -2.73
C GLU A 26 9.42 2.03 -2.11
N LYS A 27 8.63 2.93 -1.51
CA LYS A 27 7.29 2.63 -1.00
C LYS A 27 6.38 2.07 -2.08
N ALA A 28 6.32 2.73 -3.24
CA ALA A 28 5.50 2.30 -4.36
C ALA A 28 5.92 0.90 -4.87
N ARG A 29 7.23 0.64 -4.94
CA ARG A 29 7.76 -0.67 -5.31
C ARG A 29 7.35 -1.76 -4.30
N VAL A 30 7.53 -1.51 -3.01
CA VAL A 30 7.20 -2.47 -1.94
C VAL A 30 5.70 -2.79 -1.92
N ILE A 31 4.84 -1.79 -2.15
CA ILE A 31 3.39 -2.00 -2.24
C ILE A 31 3.04 -2.89 -3.44
N LEU A 32 3.64 -2.63 -4.60
CA LEU A 32 3.41 -3.45 -5.80
C LEU A 32 3.89 -4.89 -5.60
N GLU A 33 5.07 -5.05 -5.01
CA GLU A 33 5.63 -6.37 -4.69
C GLU A 33 4.76 -7.12 -3.68
N GLY A 34 4.31 -6.46 -2.61
CA GLY A 34 3.42 -7.07 -1.63
C GLY A 34 2.05 -7.45 -2.21
N ALA A 35 1.51 -6.65 -3.12
CA ALA A 35 0.26 -6.97 -3.82
C ALA A 35 0.42 -8.20 -4.73
N GLU A 36 1.52 -8.28 -5.47
CA GLU A 36 1.83 -9.42 -6.34
C GLU A 36 2.09 -10.69 -5.52
N ASN A 37 2.85 -10.61 -4.43
CA ASN A 37 3.10 -11.74 -3.53
C ASN A 37 1.80 -12.28 -2.92
N LYS A 38 0.91 -11.40 -2.44
CA LYS A 38 -0.41 -11.80 -1.92
C LYS A 38 -1.25 -12.51 -2.97
N LYS A 39 -1.28 -11.98 -4.19
CA LYS A 39 -1.98 -12.59 -5.32
C LYS A 39 -1.41 -13.97 -5.65
N GLN A 40 -0.10 -14.13 -5.69
CA GLN A 40 0.54 -15.42 -5.95
C GLN A 40 0.25 -16.45 -4.85
N LEU A 41 0.18 -16.03 -3.58
CA LEU A 41 -0.23 -16.91 -2.48
C LEU A 41 -1.67 -17.40 -2.67
N GLU A 42 -2.59 -16.51 -3.03
CA GLU A 42 -3.99 -16.87 -3.32
C GLU A 42 -4.10 -17.84 -4.51
N GLU A 43 -3.36 -17.59 -5.60
CA GLU A 43 -3.31 -18.51 -6.76
C GLU A 43 -2.76 -19.90 -6.41
N ILE A 44 -1.77 -19.97 -5.51
CA ILE A 44 -1.22 -21.23 -5.03
C ILE A 44 -2.24 -21.96 -4.14
N GLU A 45 -2.95 -21.25 -3.27
CA GLU A 45 -4.02 -21.79 -2.43
C GLU A 45 -5.15 -22.39 -3.29
N ASP A 46 -5.61 -21.64 -4.29
CA ASP A 46 -6.61 -22.09 -5.26
C ASP A 46 -6.15 -23.34 -6.02
N LYS A 47 -4.87 -23.38 -6.42
CA LYS A 47 -4.29 -24.56 -7.07
C LYS A 47 -4.29 -25.78 -6.15
N ILE A 48 -3.96 -25.60 -4.88
CA ILE A 48 -4.01 -26.67 -3.86
C ILE A 48 -5.44 -27.16 -3.69
N LEU A 49 -6.41 -26.26 -3.50
CA LEU A 49 -7.84 -26.59 -3.36
C LEU A 49 -8.39 -27.32 -4.60
N LYS A 50 -7.96 -26.91 -5.79
CA LYS A 50 -8.34 -27.57 -7.04
C LYS A 50 -7.81 -29.00 -7.10
N VAL A 51 -6.53 -29.23 -6.78
CA VAL A 51 -5.95 -30.58 -6.76
C VAL A 51 -6.65 -31.47 -5.73
N LEU A 52 -6.92 -30.94 -4.54
CA LEU A 52 -7.64 -31.65 -3.48
C LEU A 52 -9.07 -32.02 -3.88
N SER A 53 -9.77 -31.14 -4.60
CA SER A 53 -11.15 -31.37 -5.03
C SER A 53 -11.28 -32.22 -6.31
N SER A 54 -10.27 -32.21 -7.19
CA SER A 54 -10.28 -33.03 -8.41
C SER A 54 -9.83 -34.47 -8.21
N SER A 55 -9.14 -34.77 -7.10
CA SER A 55 -8.67 -36.12 -6.79
C SER A 55 -9.86 -37.02 -6.45
N GLN A 56 -10.22 -37.94 -7.36
CA GLN A 56 -11.19 -38.99 -7.09
C GLN A 56 -10.46 -40.25 -6.64
N GLY A 57 -10.48 -40.53 -5.33
CA GLY A 57 -9.82 -41.70 -4.73
C GLY A 57 -8.86 -41.32 -3.61
N ASN A 58 -7.93 -42.22 -3.28
CA ASN A 58 -6.90 -41.97 -2.28
C ASN A 58 -5.82 -41.05 -2.85
N ILE A 59 -5.76 -39.80 -2.42
CA ILE A 59 -4.78 -38.82 -2.88
C ILE A 59 -3.32 -39.23 -2.62
N LEU A 60 -3.09 -40.14 -1.67
CA LEU A 60 -1.77 -40.69 -1.37
C LEU A 60 -1.26 -41.63 -2.48
N GLU A 61 -2.12 -42.05 -3.40
CA GLU A 61 -1.77 -42.90 -4.55
C GLU A 61 -1.61 -42.09 -5.85
N ASP A 62 -2.00 -40.81 -5.85
CA ASP A 62 -1.84 -39.90 -6.98
C ASP A 62 -0.48 -39.19 -6.90
N GLU A 63 0.53 -39.79 -7.53
CA GLU A 63 1.89 -39.25 -7.59
C GLU A 63 1.93 -37.83 -8.17
N THR A 64 1.03 -37.50 -9.11
CA THR A 64 0.95 -36.17 -9.72
C THR A 64 0.41 -35.13 -8.73
N ALA A 65 -0.61 -35.49 -7.95
CA ALA A 65 -1.14 -34.64 -6.89
C ALA A 65 -0.08 -34.37 -5.80
N ILE A 66 0.67 -35.40 -5.39
CA ILE A 66 1.74 -35.26 -4.40
C ILE A 66 2.84 -34.33 -4.90
N GLN A 67 3.29 -34.49 -6.16
CA GLN A 67 4.30 -33.62 -6.74
C GLN A 67 3.84 -32.16 -6.81
N VAL A 68 2.60 -31.91 -7.24
CA VAL A 68 2.04 -30.56 -7.31
C VAL A 68 1.90 -29.95 -5.91
N LEU A 69 1.40 -30.69 -4.92
CA LEU A 69 1.28 -30.21 -3.55
C LEU A 69 2.64 -29.90 -2.93
N SER A 70 3.66 -30.75 -3.17
CA SER A 70 5.02 -30.52 -2.69
C SER A 70 5.64 -29.26 -3.31
N ALA A 71 5.54 -29.11 -4.64
CA ALA A 71 6.03 -27.93 -5.34
C ALA A 71 5.31 -26.64 -4.91
N SER A 72 3.97 -26.69 -4.78
CA SER A 72 3.17 -25.57 -4.28
C SER A 72 3.53 -25.19 -2.85
N LYS A 73 3.82 -26.16 -1.98
CA LYS A 73 4.24 -25.90 -0.60
C LYS A 73 5.59 -25.19 -0.53
N VAL A 74 6.57 -25.64 -1.33
CA VAL A 74 7.89 -25.00 -1.40
C VAL A 74 7.74 -23.55 -1.87
N LEU A 75 7.04 -23.34 -2.99
CA LEU A 75 6.83 -22.00 -3.55
C LEU A 75 6.05 -21.08 -2.59
N SER A 76 5.01 -21.60 -1.93
CA SER A 76 4.23 -20.84 -0.93
C SER A 76 5.09 -20.38 0.24
N ASN A 77 5.97 -21.25 0.75
CA ASN A 77 6.90 -20.88 1.82
C ASN A 77 7.88 -19.79 1.37
N GLU A 78 8.44 -19.90 0.17
CA GLU A 78 9.35 -18.88 -0.39
C GLU A 78 8.67 -17.52 -0.56
N ILE A 79 7.43 -17.50 -1.07
CA ILE A 79 6.67 -16.25 -1.24
C ILE A 79 6.24 -15.68 0.11
N ALA A 80 5.87 -16.53 1.08
CA ALA A 80 5.53 -16.09 2.43
C ALA A 80 6.72 -15.44 3.15
N GLU A 81 7.94 -15.96 2.95
CA GLU A 81 9.16 -15.34 3.47
C GLU A 81 9.39 -13.95 2.84
N LYS A 82 9.30 -13.85 1.50
CA LYS A 82 9.38 -12.55 0.79
C LYS A 82 8.32 -11.56 1.23
N GLN A 83 7.09 -12.02 1.45
CA GLN A 83 5.99 -11.18 1.94
C GLN A 83 6.30 -10.61 3.34
N SER A 84 6.85 -11.43 4.23
CA SER A 84 7.31 -10.98 5.55
C SER A 84 8.43 -9.94 5.46
N GLU A 85 9.38 -10.11 4.54
CA GLU A 85 10.42 -9.10 4.29
C GLU A 85 9.86 -7.79 3.73
N ALA A 86 8.90 -7.87 2.80
CA ALA A 86 8.21 -6.71 2.25
C ALA A 86 7.46 -5.92 3.34
N GLU A 87 6.75 -6.62 4.25
CA GLU A 87 6.04 -6.00 5.37
C GLU A 87 6.99 -5.33 6.37
N GLN A 88 8.14 -5.95 6.66
CA GLN A 88 9.17 -5.33 7.49
C GLN A 88 9.76 -4.08 6.85
N THR A 89 9.96 -4.12 5.53
CA THR A 89 10.45 -2.97 4.77
C THR A 89 9.41 -1.85 4.74
N GLU A 90 8.14 -2.18 4.53
CA GLU A 90 7.02 -1.23 4.59
C GLU A 90 6.95 -0.54 5.95
N MET A 91 7.04 -1.28 7.06
CA MET A 91 7.07 -0.70 8.41
C MET A 91 8.24 0.27 8.62
N ARG A 92 9.41 -0.04 8.05
CA ARG A 92 10.57 0.86 8.12
C ARG A 92 10.35 2.15 7.33
N ILE A 93 9.77 2.03 6.13
CA ILE A 93 9.43 3.16 5.27
C ILE A 93 8.37 4.03 5.94
N ASP A 94 7.34 3.42 6.52
CA ASP A 94 6.27 4.10 7.25
C ASP A 94 6.81 4.86 8.45
N LYS A 95 7.75 4.27 9.19
CA LYS A 95 8.42 4.95 10.29
C LYS A 95 9.18 6.19 9.83
N ALA A 96 9.85 6.14 8.68
CA ALA A 96 10.51 7.30 8.09
C ALA A 96 9.49 8.36 7.61
N ARG A 97 8.34 7.91 7.07
CA ARG A 97 7.26 8.79 6.65
C ARG A 97 6.61 9.54 7.83
N ASN A 98 6.51 8.89 8.98
CA ASN A 98 5.89 9.47 10.17
C ASN A 98 6.59 10.75 10.67
N CYS A 99 7.87 10.95 10.33
CA CYS A 99 8.56 12.21 10.62
C CYS A 99 7.95 13.42 9.91
N TYR A 100 7.21 13.21 8.82
CA TYR A 100 6.57 14.26 8.02
C TYR A 100 5.09 14.47 8.38
N VAL A 101 4.49 13.62 9.23
CA VAL A 101 3.09 13.75 9.68
C VAL A 101 2.80 15.11 10.32
N PRO A 102 3.64 15.64 11.24
CA PRO A 102 3.39 16.95 11.84
C PRO A 102 3.35 18.09 10.82
N VAL A 103 4.15 17.98 9.74
CA VAL A 103 4.15 18.96 8.66
C VAL A 103 2.85 18.87 7.86
N ALA A 104 2.41 17.65 7.52
CA ALA A 104 1.15 17.44 6.82
C ALA A 104 -0.07 17.96 7.60
N GLU A 105 -0.10 17.75 8.92
CA GLU A 105 -1.12 18.30 9.82
C GLU A 105 -1.14 19.84 9.79
N GLN A 106 0.03 20.48 9.92
CA GLN A 106 0.13 21.94 9.89
C GLN A 106 -0.32 22.53 8.54
N VAL A 107 0.07 21.89 7.43
CA VAL A 107 -0.32 22.32 6.08
C VAL A 107 -1.82 22.12 5.85
N SER A 108 -2.41 21.05 6.39
CA SER A 108 -3.85 20.81 6.35
C SER A 108 -4.62 21.92 7.07
N ILE A 109 -4.19 22.29 8.29
CA ILE A 109 -4.80 23.39 9.06
C ILE A 109 -4.72 24.71 8.27
N LEU A 110 -3.56 25.03 7.70
CA LEU A 110 -3.37 26.23 6.88
C LEU A 110 -4.32 26.27 5.69
N PHE A 111 -4.49 25.15 4.98
CA PHE A 111 -5.43 25.06 3.86
C PHE A 111 -6.87 25.34 4.30
N PHE A 112 -7.33 24.73 5.40
CA PHE A 112 -8.69 24.98 5.90
C PHE A 112 -8.89 26.41 6.39
N CYS A 113 -7.90 27.02 7.05
CA CYS A 113 -7.96 28.43 7.42
C CYS A 113 -8.12 29.34 6.19
N ILE A 114 -7.43 29.05 5.08
CA ILE A 114 -7.57 29.79 3.82
C ILE A 114 -8.94 29.51 3.19
N ALA A 115 -9.40 28.25 3.20
CA ALA A 115 -10.70 27.88 2.66
C ALA A 115 -11.85 28.60 3.39
N ASP A 116 -11.72 28.79 4.71
CA ASP A 116 -12.70 29.50 5.53
C ASP A 116 -12.76 31.01 5.23
N LEU A 117 -11.74 31.62 4.61
CA LEU A 117 -11.79 33.03 4.18
C LEU A 117 -12.89 33.28 3.14
N ALA A 118 -13.29 32.26 2.38
CA ALA A 118 -14.41 32.35 1.45
C ALA A 118 -15.74 32.67 2.16
N GLN A 119 -15.85 32.44 3.48
CA GLN A 119 -17.01 32.83 4.29
C GLN A 119 -17.07 34.34 4.55
N ILE A 120 -15.93 35.03 4.47
CA ILE A 120 -15.85 36.49 4.63
C ILE A 120 -16.14 37.16 3.29
N ASP A 121 -15.45 36.73 2.23
CA ASP A 121 -15.67 37.21 0.86
C ASP A 121 -15.45 36.05 -0.14
N PRO A 122 -16.42 35.76 -1.04
CA PRO A 122 -16.27 34.71 -2.06
C PRO A 122 -15.03 34.84 -2.95
N MET A 123 -14.42 36.02 -3.05
CA MET A 123 -13.20 36.26 -3.80
C MET A 123 -11.98 35.49 -3.23
N TYR A 124 -12.00 35.13 -1.94
CA TYR A 124 -10.92 34.36 -1.29
C TYR A 124 -11.08 32.83 -1.43
N GLN A 125 -11.87 32.37 -2.39
CA GLN A 125 -12.00 30.95 -2.67
C GLN A 125 -10.82 30.44 -3.49
N TYR A 126 -9.93 29.68 -2.85
CA TYR A 126 -8.77 29.07 -3.49
C TYR A 126 -8.94 27.55 -3.63
N SER A 127 -8.39 27.00 -4.71
CA SER A 127 -8.38 25.55 -4.94
C SER A 127 -7.17 24.90 -4.27
N LEU A 128 -7.27 23.62 -3.91
CA LEU A 128 -6.14 22.87 -3.37
C LEU A 128 -4.92 22.85 -4.32
N PRO A 129 -5.07 22.68 -5.65
CA PRO A 129 -3.94 22.79 -6.57
C PRO A 129 -3.27 24.16 -6.54
N PHE A 130 -4.04 25.26 -6.41
CA PHE A 130 -3.46 26.60 -6.28
C PHE A 130 -2.63 26.72 -4.99
N PHE A 131 -3.18 26.26 -3.87
CA PHE A 131 -2.47 26.24 -2.58
C PHE A 131 -1.19 25.41 -2.65
N VAL A 132 -1.25 24.22 -3.24
CA VAL A 132 -0.08 23.35 -3.45
C VAL A 132 0.93 23.98 -4.41
N SER A 133 0.52 24.74 -5.42
CA SER A 133 1.47 25.38 -6.34
C SER A 133 2.22 26.56 -5.72
N LEU A 134 1.71 27.11 -4.61
CA LEU A 134 2.29 28.26 -3.93
C LEU A 134 3.46 27.87 -3.00
N TYR A 135 3.48 26.61 -2.53
CA TYR A 135 4.43 26.07 -1.55
C TYR A 135 5.19 24.87 -2.12
#